data_AF-A0A9X2F6W1-F1
#
_entry.id   AF-A0A9X2F6W1-F1
#
_cell.length_a   1.000
_cell.length_b   1.000
_cell.length_c   1.000
_cell.angle_alpha   90.00
_cell.angle_beta   90.00
_cell.angle_gamma   90.00
#
_symmetry.space_group_name_H-M   'P 1'
#
loop_
_entity.id
_entity.type
_entity.pdbx_description
1 polymer ?
#
loop_
_entity_poly.entity_id
_entity_poly.type
_entity_poly.pdbx_seq_one_letter_code
_entity_poly.pdbx_strand_id
1 'polypeptide(L)'
;MSAAPRADTRFSMNTAGQIFVINKHDGIVRLLVPLLTDLPGDFNNDGQVDLADYTVWRNHLGTDFDLAGNGDEADDSAGVVDAADYLVWREHFGDGLGEGSAVSAVPEPSSMGLLGIGVAGAGWLVRRRAA
;
A
#
# COMPACT_ATOMS: atom_id res chain seq x y z
N MET A 1 -5.32 49.30 20.38
CA MET A 1 -5.30 47.83 20.35
C MET A 1 -5.92 47.39 19.02
N SER A 2 -5.08 47.06 18.02
CA SER A 2 -5.56 46.60 16.72
C SER A 2 -5.99 45.13 16.86
N ALA A 3 -7.25 44.82 16.57
CA ALA A 3 -7.72 43.44 16.55
C ALA A 3 -7.01 42.72 15.40
N ALA A 4 -6.39 41.57 15.68
CA ALA A 4 -5.82 40.74 14.63
C ALA A 4 -6.92 40.40 13.60
N PRO A 5 -6.63 40.40 12.29
CA PRO A 5 -7.61 40.02 11.29
C PRO A 5 -8.11 38.60 11.59
N ARG A 6 -9.43 38.43 11.70
CA ARG A 6 -10.04 37.11 11.83
C ARG A 6 -9.70 36.32 10.57
N ALA A 7 -9.03 35.18 10.72
CA ALA A 7 -8.76 34.29 9.61
C ALA A 7 -10.10 33.74 9.06
N ASP A 8 -10.44 34.08 7.82
CA ASP A 8 -11.58 33.48 7.12
C ASP A 8 -11.17 32.09 6.62
N THR A 9 -11.46 31.09 7.45
CA THR A 9 -11.15 29.69 7.19
C THR A 9 -12.43 28.87 7.07
N ARG A 10 -12.42 27.90 6.15
CA ARG A 10 -13.47 26.88 6.03
C ARG A 10 -12.90 25.49 6.24
N PHE A 11 -13.73 24.62 6.80
CA PHE A 11 -13.45 23.21 6.94
C PHE A 11 -14.26 22.44 5.90
N SER A 12 -13.63 21.43 5.28
CA SER A 12 -14.29 20.46 4.41
C SER A 12 -13.78 19.07 4.75
N MET A 13 -14.60 18.05 4.51
CA MET A 13 -14.23 16.66 4.68
C MET A 13 -14.54 15.89 3.39
N ASN A 14 -13.67 14.96 2.99
CA ASN A 14 -13.98 14.04 1.89
C ASN A 14 -14.59 12.73 2.40
N THR A 15 -14.98 11.85 1.49
CA THR A 15 -15.53 10.52 1.83
C THR A 15 -14.57 9.65 2.65
N ALA A 16 -13.26 9.93 2.57
CA ALA A 16 -12.22 9.24 3.33
C ALA A 16 -11.97 9.86 4.72
N GLY A 17 -12.76 10.85 5.15
CA GLY A 17 -12.62 11.46 6.48
C GLY A 17 -11.50 12.50 6.62
N GLN A 18 -10.77 12.82 5.54
CA GLN A 18 -9.70 13.83 5.57
C GLN A 18 -10.29 15.23 5.77
N ILE A 19 -9.77 15.97 6.75
CA ILE A 19 -10.18 17.36 6.99
C ILE A 19 -9.28 18.32 6.23
N PHE A 20 -9.89 19.13 5.39
CA PHE A 20 -9.25 20.20 4.65
C PHE A 20 -9.57 21.55 5.30
N VAL A 21 -8.53 22.35 5.51
CA VAL A 21 -8.65 23.76 5.88
C VAL A 21 -8.39 24.60 4.64
N ILE A 22 -9.37 25.41 4.28
CA ILE A 22 -9.29 26.32 3.14
C ILE A 22 -9.17 27.73 3.71
N ASN A 23 -8.05 28.39 3.45
CA ASN A 23 -7.88 29.79 3.78
C ASN A 23 -8.28 30.64 2.55
N LYS A 24 -9.27 31.52 2.74
CA LYS A 24 -9.80 32.32 1.62
C LYS A 24 -8.87 33.45 1.18
N HIS A 25 -7.90 33.84 2.01
CA HIS A 25 -6.96 34.91 1.69
C HIS A 25 -5.85 34.46 0.75
N ASP A 26 -5.31 33.25 0.96
CA ASP A 26 -4.24 32.69 0.15
C ASP A 26 -4.75 31.70 -0.91
N GLY A 27 -6.01 31.24 -0.79
CA GLY A 27 -6.60 30.26 -1.69
C GLY A 27 -6.02 28.85 -1.52
N ILE A 28 -5.22 28.63 -0.47
CA ILE A 28 -4.53 27.36 -0.24
C ILE A 28 -5.45 26.42 0.53
N VAL A 29 -5.48 25.17 0.07
CA VAL A 29 -6.07 24.04 0.79
C VAL A 29 -4.96 23.33 1.55
N ARG A 30 -5.11 23.22 2.87
CA ARG A 30 -4.19 22.50 3.75
C ARG A 30 -4.88 21.26 4.30
N LEU A 31 -4.22 20.11 4.20
CA LEU A 31 -4.65 18.90 4.89
C LEU A 31 -4.33 19.05 6.39
N LEU A 32 -5.34 18.95 7.25
CA LEU A 32 -5.19 19.15 8.69
C LEU A 32 -4.96 17.82 9.44
N VAL A 33 -5.54 16.73 8.93
CA VAL A 33 -5.46 15.41 9.54
C VAL A 33 -5.06 14.42 8.44
N PRO A 34 -3.87 13.79 8.52
CA PRO A 34 -3.58 12.65 7.67
C PRO A 34 -4.60 11.57 7.98
N LEU A 35 -5.01 10.89 6.92
CA LEU A 35 -6.10 9.94 6.86
C LEU A 35 -6.14 9.06 8.12
N LEU A 36 -7.28 9.02 8.83
CA LEU A 36 -7.59 7.86 9.65
C LEU A 36 -7.87 6.76 8.62
N THR A 37 -6.79 6.10 8.22
CA THR A 37 -6.78 5.04 7.22
C THR A 37 -7.42 3.84 7.85
N ASP A 38 -8.74 3.75 7.72
CA ASP A 38 -9.43 2.47 7.86
C ASP A 38 -9.30 1.74 6.52
N LEU A 39 -8.06 1.54 6.07
CA LEU A 39 -7.74 0.64 4.97
C LEU A 39 -7.53 -0.73 5.63
N PRO A 40 -8.43 -1.70 5.41
CA PRO A 40 -8.28 -2.99 6.06
C PRO A 40 -6.93 -3.62 5.70
N GLY A 41 -6.17 -4.07 6.70
CA GLY A 41 -4.84 -4.65 6.55
C GLY A 41 -3.66 -3.66 6.62
N ASP A 42 -3.90 -2.35 6.66
CA ASP A 42 -2.88 -1.29 6.82
C ASP A 42 -2.55 -1.10 8.30
N PHE A 43 -1.76 -2.03 8.84
CA PHE A 43 -1.43 -2.15 10.25
C PHE A 43 -0.42 -1.11 10.72
N ASN A 44 0.31 -0.50 9.81
CA ASN A 44 1.27 0.57 10.11
C ASN A 44 0.71 1.99 9.83
N ASN A 45 -0.49 2.08 9.24
CA ASN A 45 -1.22 3.29 8.90
C ASN A 45 -0.46 4.20 7.90
N ASP A 46 0.22 3.60 6.92
CA ASP A 46 0.99 4.31 5.88
C ASP A 46 0.24 4.46 4.55
N GLY A 47 -0.96 3.90 4.45
CA GLY A 47 -1.84 3.98 3.29
C GLY A 47 -1.58 2.91 2.22
N GLN A 48 -0.76 1.90 2.53
CA GLN A 48 -0.51 0.71 1.72
C GLN A 48 -0.72 -0.54 2.57
N VAL A 49 -1.12 -1.65 1.94
CA VAL A 49 -1.14 -2.96 2.59
C VAL A 49 -0.01 -3.81 2.01
N ASP A 50 1.13 -3.86 2.69
CA ASP A 50 2.33 -4.52 2.21
C ASP A 50 3.07 -5.37 3.29
N LEU A 51 4.35 -5.67 3.05
CA LEU A 51 5.16 -6.50 3.95
C LEU A 51 5.53 -5.77 5.26
N ALA A 52 5.46 -4.44 5.29
CA ALA A 52 5.64 -3.66 6.49
C ALA A 52 4.52 -3.96 7.49
N ASP A 53 3.26 -4.03 7.04
CA ASP A 53 2.10 -4.37 7.87
C ASP A 53 2.19 -5.76 8.45
N TYR A 54 2.63 -6.73 7.64
CA TYR A 54 2.90 -8.08 8.13
C TYR A 54 3.88 -8.08 9.30
N THR A 55 4.92 -7.23 9.24
CA THR A 55 5.90 -7.13 10.33
C THR A 55 5.26 -6.56 11.59
N VAL A 56 4.33 -5.61 11.47
CA VAL A 56 3.56 -5.09 12.60
C VAL A 56 2.70 -6.19 13.24
N TRP A 57 1.94 -6.95 12.45
CA TRP A 57 1.15 -8.08 12.95
C TRP A 57 2.02 -9.11 13.68
N ARG A 58 3.10 -9.55 13.05
CA ARG A 58 4.01 -10.56 13.61
C ARG A 58 4.62 -10.16 14.94
N ASN A 59 4.95 -8.87 15.09
CA ASN A 59 5.57 -8.35 16.32
C ASN A 59 4.58 -8.28 17.48
N HIS A 60 3.29 -8.16 17.18
CA HIS A 60 2.25 -7.98 18.18
C HIS A 60 1.34 -9.20 18.37
N LEU A 61 1.57 -10.29 17.64
CA LEU A 61 0.79 -11.54 17.74
C LEU A 61 0.63 -12.01 19.19
N GLY A 62 -0.62 -12.13 19.63
CA GLY A 62 -1.03 -12.54 20.97
C GLY A 62 -1.01 -11.42 22.03
N THR A 63 -0.85 -10.17 21.63
CA THR A 63 -0.90 -8.99 22.52
C THR A 63 -2.19 -8.20 22.32
N ASP A 64 -2.45 -7.26 23.23
CA ASP A 64 -3.55 -6.29 23.19
C ASP A 64 -3.20 -5.01 22.41
N PHE A 65 -2.22 -5.11 21.50
CA PHE A 65 -1.84 -3.99 20.64
C PHE A 65 -2.99 -3.63 19.70
N ASP A 66 -3.33 -2.35 19.67
CA ASP A 66 -4.32 -1.76 18.76
C ASP A 66 -3.73 -1.68 17.35
N LEU A 67 -4.03 -2.68 16.52
CA LEU A 67 -3.64 -2.69 15.11
C LEU A 67 -4.52 -1.71 14.34
N ALA A 68 -3.88 -0.71 13.70
CA ALA A 68 -4.58 0.12 12.71
C ALA A 68 -5.16 -0.76 11.59
N GLY A 69 -6.27 -0.36 10.98
CA GLY A 69 -6.84 -1.10 9.83
C GLY A 69 -7.20 -2.57 10.11
N ASN A 70 -7.37 -3.00 11.36
CA ASN A 70 -7.87 -4.34 11.68
C ASN A 70 -9.37 -4.52 11.35
N GLY A 71 -10.09 -3.41 11.13
CA GLY A 71 -11.51 -3.37 10.80
C GLY A 71 -12.41 -3.12 12.01
N ASP A 72 -13.69 -3.44 11.87
CA ASP A 72 -14.65 -3.50 12.97
C ASP A 72 -14.25 -4.67 13.90
N GLU A 73 -13.71 -4.37 15.09
CA GLU A 73 -13.40 -5.36 16.15
C GLU A 73 -14.62 -6.13 16.71
N ALA A 74 -15.71 -6.26 15.97
CA ALA A 74 -16.77 -7.19 16.29
C ALA A 74 -16.32 -8.61 15.95
N ASP A 75 -16.28 -9.46 16.97
CA ASP A 75 -15.97 -10.90 16.96
C ASP A 75 -14.51 -11.27 17.33
N ASP A 76 -13.83 -12.12 16.55
CA ASP A 76 -12.68 -12.92 17.03
C ASP A 76 -11.40 -12.10 17.35
N SER A 77 -11.26 -10.87 16.83
CA SER A 77 -10.11 -9.98 17.08
C SER A 77 -10.29 -9.02 18.27
N ALA A 78 -11.39 -9.10 19.05
CA ALA A 78 -11.70 -8.08 20.06
C ALA A 78 -10.60 -7.96 21.14
N GLY A 79 -9.73 -6.96 20.98
CA GLY A 79 -8.62 -6.64 21.88
C GLY A 79 -7.44 -7.62 21.88
N VAL A 80 -7.28 -8.48 20.87
CA VAL A 80 -6.09 -9.33 20.72
C VAL A 80 -5.66 -9.45 19.27
N VAL A 81 -4.37 -9.28 19.02
CA VAL A 81 -3.78 -9.53 17.70
C VAL A 81 -3.68 -11.03 17.44
N ASP A 82 -4.36 -11.54 16.43
CA ASP A 82 -4.47 -12.98 16.21
C ASP A 82 -4.51 -13.41 14.73
N ALA A 83 -5.00 -14.61 14.45
CA ALA A 83 -5.06 -15.15 13.11
C ALA A 83 -6.13 -14.47 12.23
N ALA A 84 -7.18 -13.90 12.80
CA ALA A 84 -8.21 -13.19 12.06
C ALA A 84 -7.64 -11.91 11.43
N ASP A 85 -6.80 -11.16 12.15
CA ASP A 85 -6.13 -9.98 11.59
C ASP A 85 -5.22 -10.35 10.41
N TYR A 86 -4.51 -11.48 10.52
CA TYR A 86 -3.72 -11.98 9.40
C TYR A 86 -4.57 -12.28 8.16
N LEU A 87 -5.80 -12.76 8.32
CA LEU A 87 -6.71 -12.99 7.21
C LEU A 87 -7.11 -11.67 6.54
N VAL A 88 -7.37 -10.63 7.33
CA VAL A 88 -7.64 -9.26 6.83
C VAL A 88 -6.47 -8.77 6.00
N TRP A 89 -5.25 -8.76 6.56
CA TRP A 89 -4.05 -8.36 5.81
C TRP A 89 -3.87 -9.15 4.51
N ARG A 90 -4.09 -10.47 4.55
CA ARG A 90 -3.92 -11.32 3.38
C ARG A 90 -4.97 -11.05 2.29
N GLU A 91 -6.20 -10.74 2.68
CA GLU A 91 -7.28 -10.40 1.74
C GLU A 91 -7.03 -9.06 1.04
N HIS A 92 -6.38 -8.13 1.74
CA HIS A 92 -6.13 -6.77 1.26
C HIS A 92 -4.70 -6.53 0.77
N PHE A 93 -3.85 -7.55 0.71
CA PHE A 93 -2.45 -7.37 0.31
C PHE A 93 -2.31 -6.74 -1.08
N GLY A 94 -1.60 -5.62 -1.15
CA GLY A 94 -1.42 -4.82 -2.35
C GLY A 94 -2.47 -3.72 -2.56
N ASP A 95 -3.48 -3.63 -1.69
CA ASP A 95 -4.39 -2.48 -1.65
C ASP A 95 -3.64 -1.23 -1.18
N GLY A 96 -4.09 -0.07 -1.63
CA GLY A 96 -3.42 1.20 -1.35
C GLY A 96 -4.23 2.40 -1.78
N LEU A 97 -4.13 3.48 -1.00
CA LEU A 97 -4.81 4.74 -1.25
C LEU A 97 -3.90 5.71 -2.02
N GLY A 98 -3.49 5.30 -3.21
CA GLY A 98 -2.59 6.08 -4.05
C GLY A 98 -2.38 5.43 -5.41
N GLU A 99 -2.28 6.27 -6.44
CA GLU A 99 -2.35 5.92 -7.87
C GLU A 99 -1.68 4.59 -8.22
N GLY A 100 -2.47 3.72 -8.85
CA GLY A 100 -2.20 2.30 -9.02
C GLY A 100 -0.74 2.00 -9.30
N SER A 101 -0.19 1.08 -8.51
CA SER A 101 1.11 0.47 -8.74
C SER A 101 1.26 0.22 -10.23
N ALA A 102 2.07 1.04 -10.90
CA ALA A 102 2.46 0.79 -12.26
C ALA A 102 3.23 -0.53 -12.19
N VAL A 103 2.56 -1.61 -12.56
CA VAL A 103 3.18 -2.92 -12.69
C VAL A 103 4.26 -2.73 -13.74
N SER A 104 5.49 -2.49 -13.29
CA SER A 104 6.63 -2.35 -14.19
C SER A 104 6.68 -3.66 -14.95
N ALA A 105 6.47 -3.61 -16.26
CA ALA A 105 6.51 -4.79 -17.10
C ALA A 105 7.84 -5.50 -16.81
N VAL A 106 7.76 -6.67 -16.18
CA VAL A 106 8.93 -7.50 -15.92
C VAL A 106 9.55 -7.75 -17.29
N PRO A 107 10.80 -7.31 -17.55
CA PRO A 107 11.46 -7.59 -18.81
C PRO A 107 11.39 -9.09 -19.05
N GLU A 108 10.81 -9.50 -20.17
CA GLU A 108 10.58 -10.91 -20.48
C GLU A 108 11.87 -11.70 -20.23
N PRO A 109 11.83 -12.84 -19.51
CA PRO A 109 13.01 -13.64 -19.27
C PRO A 109 13.69 -13.93 -20.61
N SER A 110 15.01 -13.76 -20.68
CA SER A 110 15.82 -13.96 -21.90
C SER A 110 15.81 -15.40 -22.43
N SER A 111 14.89 -16.24 -21.94
CA SER A 111 14.63 -17.63 -22.33
C SER A 111 14.50 -17.79 -23.85
N MET A 112 13.82 -16.88 -24.56
CA MET A 112 13.75 -16.94 -26.04
C MET A 112 15.11 -16.68 -26.70
N GLY A 113 15.91 -15.76 -26.15
CA GLY A 113 17.28 -15.51 -26.61
C GLY A 113 18.20 -16.72 -26.39
N LEU A 114 18.11 -17.35 -25.22
CA LEU A 114 18.87 -18.57 -24.90
C LEU A 114 18.48 -19.75 -25.80
N LEU A 115 17.18 -19.90 -26.10
CA LEU A 115 16.67 -20.91 -27.03
C LEU A 115 17.21 -20.69 -28.45
N GLY A 116 17.20 -19.44 -28.93
CA GLY A 116 17.74 -19.09 -30.25
C GLY A 116 19.24 -19.40 -30.37
N ILE A 117 20.02 -19.05 -29.36
CA ILE A 117 21.48 -19.34 -29.32
C ILE A 117 21.72 -20.86 -29.27
N GLY A 118 20.93 -21.59 -28.48
CA GLY A 118 21.03 -23.05 -28.38
C GLY A 118 20.76 -23.78 -29.70
N VAL A 119 19.70 -23.38 -30.42
CA VAL A 119 19.35 -23.96 -31.73
C VAL A 119 20.41 -23.65 -32.78
N ALA A 120 20.93 -22.43 -32.81
CA ALA A 120 22.00 -22.04 -33.73
C ALA A 120 23.30 -22.79 -33.46
N GLY A 121 23.68 -22.92 -32.18
CA GLY A 121 24.87 -23.68 -31.77
C GLY A 121 24.79 -25.17 -32.10
N ALA A 122 23.63 -25.79 -31.85
CA ALA A 122 23.39 -27.19 -32.22
C ALA A 122 23.44 -27.40 -33.74
N GLY A 123 22.81 -26.52 -34.52
CA GLY A 123 22.85 -26.57 -35.98
C GLY A 123 24.26 -26.45 -36.57
N TRP A 124 25.11 -25.63 -35.96
CA TRP A 124 26.51 -25.49 -36.38
C TRP A 124 27.35 -26.74 -36.07
N LEU A 125 27.15 -27.35 -34.89
CA LEU A 125 27.85 -28.58 -34.50
C LEU A 125 27.48 -29.77 -35.39
N VAL A 126 26.21 -29.90 -35.78
CA VAL A 126 25.75 -30.96 -36.70
C VAL A 126 26.37 -30.79 -38.08
N ARG A 127 26.45 -29.55 -38.60
CA ARG A 127 27.06 -29.28 -39.91
C ARG A 127 28.57 -29.57 -39.94
N ARG A 128 29.29 -29.34 -38.84
CA ARG A 128 30.72 -29.64 -38.73
C ARG A 128 31.05 -31.13 -38.64
N ARG A 129 30.08 -31.97 -38.27
CA ARG A 129 30.26 -33.42 -38.19
C ARG A 129 29.92 -34.15 -39.49
N ALA A 130 29.26 -33.48 -40.42
CA ALA A 130 28.84 -34.03 -41.71
C ALA A 130 29.77 -33.65 -42.87
N ALA A 131 30.82 -32.88 -42.61
CA ALA A 131 31.91 -32.53 -43.52
C ALA A 131 33.20 -33.20 -43.06
#